data_AF-A0A4Q3GTB5-F1
#
_entry.id   AF-A0A4Q3GTB5-F1
#
_cell.length_a   1.000
_cell.length_b   1.000
_cell.length_c   1.000
_cell.angle_alpha   90.00
_cell.angle_beta   90.00
_cell.angle_gamma   90.00
#
_symmetry.space_group_name_H-M   'P 1'
#
loop_
_entity.id
_entity.type
_entity.pdbx_description
1 polymer ?
#
loop_
_entity_poly.entity_id
_entity_poly.type
_entity_poly.pdbx_seq_one_letter_code
_entity_poly.pdbx_strand_id
1 'polypeptide(L)'
;AMTVKTDTVLVGQPEYYQALSTALPATPIDVIKDKAAFGYIDFNASLLSNPFVQAKFDFYNKTLYGQPVQSERWKRISQNVDAYLGELLGQLWVKKHFTPEAKERMLTLVTMVQAIFLHAVTNHLVDAVLALILMVGGVIGAQFGVRAGQRVSGEQLRLLLGLLILFVGLRFAVELTLRPGDLFTVRTLELGE
;
A
#
# COMPACT_ATOMS: atom_id res chain seq x y z
N ALA A 1 -1.87 -19.74 31.42
CA ALA A 1 -3.21 -19.22 31.16
C ALA A 1 -3.21 -17.74 31.53
N MET A 2 -3.48 -16.84 30.59
CA MET A 2 -3.58 -15.40 30.87
C MET A 2 -4.86 -15.14 31.67
N THR A 3 -4.72 -14.88 32.96
CA THR A 3 -5.81 -14.51 33.85
C THR A 3 -6.17 -13.04 33.65
N VAL A 4 -6.83 -12.70 32.54
CA VAL A 4 -7.36 -11.35 32.33
C VAL A 4 -8.64 -11.22 33.14
N LYS A 5 -8.60 -10.47 34.26
CA LYS A 5 -9.82 -10.05 34.96
C LYS A 5 -10.46 -8.90 34.19
N THR A 6 -11.58 -9.17 33.55
CA THR A 6 -12.36 -8.17 32.82
C THR A 6 -13.85 -8.45 33.04
N ASP A 7 -14.61 -7.41 33.36
CA ASP A 7 -16.04 -7.48 33.66
C ASP A 7 -16.90 -7.44 32.38
N THR A 8 -16.30 -7.10 31.23
CA THR A 8 -16.99 -6.97 29.94
C THR A 8 -16.18 -7.61 28.81
N VAL A 9 -16.84 -8.29 27.87
CA VAL A 9 -16.22 -8.88 26.68
C VAL A 9 -17.03 -8.50 25.45
N LEU A 10 -16.34 -8.12 24.38
CA LEU A 10 -16.97 -7.86 23.08
C LEU A 10 -17.26 -9.20 22.38
N VAL A 11 -18.53 -9.49 22.15
CA VAL A 11 -18.97 -10.69 21.43
C VAL A 11 -19.28 -10.31 19.98
N GLY A 12 -18.41 -10.73 19.05
CA GLY A 12 -18.54 -10.36 17.64
C GLY A 12 -19.72 -11.02 16.92
N GLN A 13 -20.17 -12.19 17.37
CA GLN A 13 -21.28 -12.96 16.77
C GLN A 13 -22.17 -13.57 17.86
N PRO A 14 -23.09 -12.80 18.47
CA PRO A 14 -23.90 -13.26 19.59
C PRO A 14 -24.80 -14.47 19.26
N GLU A 15 -25.36 -14.52 18.05
CA GLU A 15 -26.30 -15.57 17.61
C GLU A 15 -25.63 -16.94 17.53
N TYR A 16 -24.35 -16.98 17.14
CA TYR A 16 -23.56 -18.21 17.14
C TYR A 16 -23.49 -18.83 18.54
N TYR A 17 -23.26 -18.01 19.57
CA TYR A 17 -23.17 -18.50 20.94
C TYR A 17 -24.53 -18.93 21.51
N GLN A 18 -25.62 -18.29 21.12
CA GLN A 18 -26.98 -18.72 21.49
C GLN A 18 -27.34 -20.07 20.85
N ALA A 19 -26.98 -20.26 19.57
CA ALA A 19 -27.14 -21.53 18.90
C ALA A 19 -26.25 -22.61 19.54
N LEU A 20 -24.99 -22.27 19.85
CA LEU A 20 -24.05 -23.17 20.51
C LEU A 20 -24.51 -23.58 21.91
N SER A 21 -25.04 -22.66 22.72
CA SER A 21 -25.56 -22.98 24.06
C SER A 21 -26.73 -23.95 24.03
N THR A 22 -27.47 -23.97 22.92
CA THR A 22 -28.58 -24.91 22.69
C THR A 22 -28.08 -26.25 22.13
N ALA A 23 -27.17 -26.22 21.16
CA ALA A 23 -26.68 -27.42 20.47
C ALA A 23 -25.70 -28.24 21.31
N LEU A 24 -24.88 -27.60 22.13
CA LEU A 24 -23.81 -28.26 22.87
C LEU A 24 -24.35 -29.28 23.91
N PRO A 25 -25.35 -28.95 24.76
CA PRO A 25 -25.94 -29.93 25.68
C PRO A 25 -26.71 -31.05 24.98
N ALA A 26 -27.25 -30.78 23.78
CA ALA A 26 -27.98 -31.77 22.98
C ALA A 26 -27.06 -32.77 22.26
N THR A 27 -25.76 -32.46 22.16
CA THR A 27 -24.78 -33.30 21.46
C THR A 27 -24.17 -34.34 22.42
N PRO A 28 -24.11 -35.63 22.06
CA PRO A 28 -23.44 -36.64 22.88
C PRO A 28 -21.98 -36.28 23.18
N ILE A 29 -21.55 -36.51 24.41
CA ILE A 29 -20.21 -36.12 24.87
C ILE A 29 -19.08 -36.78 24.07
N ASP A 30 -19.30 -38.00 23.57
CA ASP A 30 -18.28 -38.72 22.79
C ASP A 30 -18.04 -38.06 21.43
N VAL A 31 -19.08 -37.52 20.78
CA VAL A 31 -18.94 -36.75 19.53
C VAL A 31 -18.13 -35.47 19.76
N ILE A 32 -18.34 -34.80 20.90
CA ILE A 32 -17.59 -33.60 21.26
C ILE A 32 -16.11 -33.95 21.48
N LYS A 33 -15.82 -35.04 22.19
CA LYS A 33 -14.45 -35.53 22.41
C LYS A 33 -13.76 -35.89 21.09
N ASP A 34 -14.45 -36.61 20.21
CA ASP A 34 -13.92 -37.01 18.90
C ASP A 34 -13.62 -35.78 18.03
N LYS A 35 -14.53 -34.79 18.01
CA LYS A 35 -14.31 -33.54 17.27
C LYS A 35 -13.14 -32.74 17.83
N ALA A 36 -13.00 -32.66 19.15
CA ALA A 36 -11.89 -31.99 19.80
C ALA A 36 -10.56 -32.69 19.52
N ALA A 37 -10.52 -34.02 19.63
CA ALA A 37 -9.34 -34.83 19.31
C ALA A 37 -8.94 -34.67 17.84
N PHE A 38 -9.90 -34.77 16.92
CA PHE A 38 -9.67 -34.51 15.50
C PHE A 38 -9.13 -33.09 15.27
N GLY A 39 -9.75 -32.07 15.86
CA GLY A 39 -9.33 -30.67 15.69
C GLY A 39 -7.90 -30.44 16.17
N TYR A 40 -7.51 -31.05 17.29
CA TYR A 40 -6.15 -30.94 17.81
C TYR A 40 -5.13 -31.65 16.92
N ILE A 41 -5.45 -32.86 16.44
CA ILE A 41 -4.58 -33.61 15.52
C ILE A 41 -4.46 -32.87 14.19
N ASP A 42 -5.57 -32.38 13.63
CA ASP A 42 -5.58 -31.65 12.37
C ASP A 42 -4.76 -30.36 12.46
N PHE A 43 -4.92 -29.59 13.53
CA PHE A 43 -4.13 -28.38 13.76
C PHE A 43 -2.62 -28.67 13.77
N ASN A 44 -2.23 -29.77 14.41
CA ASN A 44 -0.82 -30.17 14.52
C ASN A 44 -0.34 -31.11 13.41
N ALA A 45 -1.17 -31.46 12.43
CA ALA A 45 -0.85 -32.51 11.45
C ALA A 45 0.40 -32.21 10.62
N SER A 46 0.75 -30.92 10.42
CA SER A 46 1.98 -30.52 9.74
C SER A 46 3.27 -30.76 10.56
N LEU A 47 3.15 -31.01 11.86
CA LEU A 47 4.26 -31.30 12.78
C LEU A 47 4.42 -32.81 13.05
N LEU A 48 3.48 -33.63 12.58
CA LEU A 48 3.47 -35.08 12.76
C LEU A 48 4.18 -35.79 11.60
N SER A 49 4.07 -37.12 11.56
CA SER A 49 4.66 -37.96 10.51
C SER A 49 4.02 -37.72 9.14
N ASN A 50 4.73 -38.13 8.08
CA ASN A 50 4.32 -37.92 6.69
C ASN A 50 2.86 -38.30 6.36
N PRO A 51 2.27 -39.40 6.89
CA PRO A 51 0.87 -39.74 6.62
C PRO A 51 -0.12 -38.63 7.04
N PHE A 52 0.10 -37.98 8.19
CA PHE A 52 -0.75 -36.88 8.65
C PHE A 52 -0.58 -35.64 7.78
N VAL A 53 0.67 -35.32 7.42
CA VAL A 53 0.99 -34.20 6.54
C VAL A 53 0.31 -34.38 5.18
N GLN A 54 0.37 -35.60 4.63
CA GLN A 54 -0.24 -35.94 3.34
C GLN A 54 -1.77 -35.88 3.43
N ALA A 55 -2.39 -36.44 4.46
CA ALA A 55 -3.84 -36.37 4.66
C ALA A 55 -4.34 -34.93 4.75
N LYS A 56 -3.61 -34.06 5.48
CA LYS A 56 -3.93 -32.62 5.54
C LYS A 56 -3.77 -31.95 4.16
N PHE A 57 -2.71 -32.28 3.42
CA PHE A 57 -2.49 -31.75 2.07
C PHE A 57 -3.61 -32.16 1.10
N ASP A 58 -3.97 -33.44 1.09
CA ASP A 58 -4.98 -33.98 0.19
C ASP A 58 -6.34 -33.31 0.41
N PHE A 59 -6.75 -33.12 1.67
CA PHE A 59 -8.02 -32.44 1.96
C PHE A 59 -7.94 -30.93 1.73
N TYR A 60 -7.07 -30.21 2.46
CA TYR A 60 -7.10 -28.75 2.47
C TYR A 60 -6.53 -28.14 1.21
N ASN A 61 -5.44 -28.67 0.67
CA ASN A 61 -4.72 -28.01 -0.42
C ASN A 61 -5.15 -28.55 -1.77
N LYS A 62 -5.25 -29.87 -1.91
CA LYS A 62 -5.62 -30.50 -3.17
C LYS A 62 -7.13 -30.44 -3.43
N THR A 63 -7.97 -30.83 -2.47
CA THR A 63 -9.43 -30.83 -2.68
C THR A 63 -10.04 -29.42 -2.59
N LEU A 64 -9.72 -28.60 -1.58
CA LEU A 64 -10.34 -27.28 -1.44
C LEU A 64 -9.70 -26.22 -2.37
N TYR A 65 -8.38 -26.22 -2.52
CA TYR A 65 -7.66 -25.18 -3.28
C TYR A 65 -7.10 -25.66 -4.63
N GLY A 66 -7.32 -26.92 -5.02
CA GLY A 66 -6.88 -27.45 -6.31
C GLY A 66 -5.37 -27.55 -6.48
N GLN A 67 -4.59 -27.53 -5.40
CA GLN A 67 -3.13 -27.54 -5.48
C GLN A 67 -2.62 -28.93 -5.92
N PRO A 68 -1.87 -29.05 -7.03
CA PRO A 68 -1.46 -30.34 -7.56
C PRO A 68 -0.32 -30.99 -6.77
N VAL A 69 0.61 -30.19 -6.22
CA VAL A 69 1.81 -30.66 -5.51
C VAL A 69 2.06 -29.81 -4.28
N GLN A 70 2.47 -30.45 -3.19
CA GLN A 70 2.84 -29.77 -1.95
C GLN A 70 4.10 -28.93 -2.14
N SER A 71 4.09 -27.72 -1.57
CA SER A 71 5.28 -26.85 -1.56
C SER A 71 6.49 -27.53 -0.94
N GLU A 72 7.65 -27.25 -1.53
CA GLU A 72 8.94 -27.75 -1.06
C GLU A 72 9.15 -27.48 0.44
N ARG A 73 9.85 -28.41 1.11
CA ARG A 73 10.02 -28.38 2.57
C ARG A 73 10.63 -27.07 3.06
N TRP A 74 11.65 -26.55 2.38
CA TRP A 74 12.29 -25.30 2.78
C TRP A 74 11.33 -24.11 2.71
N LYS A 75 10.49 -24.02 1.67
CA LYS A 75 9.48 -22.95 1.53
C LYS A 75 8.49 -22.98 2.70
N ARG A 76 8.00 -24.18 3.05
CA ARG A 76 7.09 -24.36 4.19
C ARG A 76 7.75 -24.00 5.52
N ILE A 77 9.02 -24.38 5.72
CA ILE A 77 9.76 -24.00 6.93
C ILE A 77 9.94 -22.49 6.97
N SER A 78 10.36 -21.86 5.87
CA SER A 78 10.50 -20.40 5.78
C SER A 78 9.20 -19.67 6.09
N GLN A 79 8.06 -20.14 5.56
CA GLN A 79 6.74 -19.58 5.87
C GLN A 79 6.38 -19.70 7.35
N ASN A 80 6.68 -20.83 8.00
CA ASN A 80 6.47 -20.99 9.44
C ASN A 80 7.36 -20.03 10.23
N VAL A 81 8.64 -19.94 9.89
CA VAL A 81 9.57 -19.03 10.54
C VAL A 81 9.11 -17.57 10.37
N ASP A 82 8.64 -17.20 9.19
CA ASP A 82 8.10 -15.87 8.90
C ASP A 82 6.84 -15.57 9.73
N ALA A 83 5.94 -16.55 9.90
CA ALA A 83 4.75 -16.38 10.72
C ALA A 83 5.04 -16.11 12.22
N TYR A 84 6.12 -16.68 12.77
CA TYR A 84 6.47 -16.52 14.18
C TYR A 84 7.54 -15.46 14.46
N LEU A 85 8.47 -15.26 13.52
CA LEU A 85 9.65 -14.40 13.67
C LEU A 85 9.77 -13.35 12.56
N GLY A 86 8.72 -13.14 11.76
CA GLY A 86 8.74 -12.24 10.60
C GLY A 86 9.12 -10.81 10.96
N GLU A 87 8.63 -10.28 12.08
CA GLU A 87 9.01 -8.93 12.55
C GLU A 87 10.51 -8.83 12.87
N LEU A 88 11.04 -9.80 13.62
CA LEU A 88 12.45 -9.82 13.99
C LEU A 88 13.36 -9.99 12.77
N LEU A 89 12.98 -10.88 11.85
CA LEU A 89 13.69 -11.08 10.58
C LEU A 89 13.58 -9.85 9.68
N GLY A 90 12.43 -9.18 9.66
CA GLY A 90 12.18 -7.94 8.93
C GLY A 90 13.10 -6.82 9.41
N GLN A 91 13.25 -6.63 10.72
CA GLN A 91 14.17 -5.64 11.28
C GLN A 91 15.62 -5.89 10.87
N LEU A 92 16.08 -7.15 10.88
CA LEU A 92 17.41 -7.51 10.40
C LEU A 92 17.56 -7.27 8.89
N TRP A 93 16.54 -7.61 8.12
CA TRP A 93 16.52 -7.39 6.67
C TRP A 93 16.61 -5.89 6.35
N VAL A 94 15.83 -5.06 7.03
CA VAL A 94 15.85 -3.60 6.88
C VAL A 94 17.25 -3.04 7.18
N LYS A 95 17.88 -3.44 8.28
CA LYS A 95 19.24 -3.00 8.63
C LYS A 95 20.28 -3.31 7.55
N LYS A 96 20.09 -4.41 6.82
CA LYS A 96 21.08 -4.93 5.85
C LYS A 96 20.81 -4.47 4.41
N HIS A 97 19.54 -4.33 4.03
CA HIS A 97 19.13 -4.20 2.64
C HIS A 97 18.27 -2.97 2.34
N PHE A 98 17.74 -2.29 3.35
CA PHE A 98 16.88 -1.13 3.13
C PHE A 98 17.68 0.17 3.19
N THR A 99 17.70 0.91 2.08
CA THR A 99 18.45 2.18 1.99
C THR A 99 17.62 3.35 2.54
N PRO A 100 18.26 4.35 3.18
CA PRO A 100 17.58 5.57 3.62
C PRO A 100 16.86 6.30 2.47
N GLU A 101 17.45 6.31 1.28
CA GLU A 101 16.87 6.92 0.08
C GLU A 101 15.54 6.25 -0.35
N ALA A 102 15.46 4.91 -0.25
CA ALA A 102 14.21 4.20 -0.56
C ALA A 102 13.08 4.59 0.41
N LYS A 103 13.41 4.87 1.67
CA LYS A 103 12.47 5.36 2.68
C LYS A 103 11.91 6.73 2.29
N GLU A 104 12.78 7.67 1.93
CA GLU A 104 12.38 9.04 1.56
C GLU A 104 11.48 9.06 0.32
N ARG A 105 11.83 8.27 -0.70
CA ARG A 105 11.02 8.12 -1.92
C ARG A 105 9.63 7.54 -1.58
N MET A 106 9.56 6.51 -0.73
CA MET A 106 8.30 5.91 -0.33
C MET A 106 7.43 6.88 0.49
N LEU A 107 8.02 7.62 1.43
CA LEU A 107 7.31 8.62 2.22
C LEU A 107 6.75 9.75 1.34
N THR A 108 7.51 10.18 0.34
CA THR A 108 7.04 11.14 -0.66
C THR A 108 5.82 10.60 -1.40
N LEU A 109 5.86 9.34 -1.86
CA LEU A 109 4.72 8.70 -2.55
C LEU A 109 3.49 8.60 -1.63
N VAL A 110 3.66 8.16 -0.38
CA VAL A 110 2.57 8.07 0.59
C VAL A 110 1.93 9.45 0.82
N THR A 111 2.75 10.49 0.97
CA THR A 111 2.29 11.86 1.18
C THR A 111 1.53 12.38 -0.04
N MET A 112 2.02 12.10 -1.25
CA MET A 112 1.33 12.43 -2.50
C MET A 112 -0.03 11.71 -2.59
N VAL A 113 -0.09 10.41 -2.29
CA VAL A 113 -1.35 9.65 -2.32
C VAL A 113 -2.35 10.18 -1.29
N GLN A 114 -1.89 10.50 -0.08
CA GLN A 114 -2.74 11.12 0.94
C GLN A 114 -3.26 12.49 0.48
N ALA A 115 -2.40 13.33 -0.11
CA ALA A 115 -2.78 14.63 -0.63
C ALA A 115 -3.81 14.52 -1.77
N ILE A 116 -3.63 13.56 -2.68
CA ILE A 116 -4.58 13.27 -3.77
C ILE A 116 -5.93 12.82 -3.19
N PHE A 117 -5.92 11.90 -2.21
CA PHE A 117 -7.14 11.43 -1.57
C PHE A 117 -7.88 12.58 -0.86
N LEU A 118 -7.16 13.42 -0.13
CA LEU A 118 -7.73 14.60 0.53
C LEU A 118 -8.27 15.60 -0.50
N HIS A 119 -7.55 15.86 -1.60
CA HIS A 119 -8.04 16.70 -2.70
C HIS A 119 -9.30 16.13 -3.35
N ALA A 120 -9.35 14.82 -3.58
CA ALA A 120 -10.51 14.15 -4.16
C ALA A 120 -11.75 14.25 -3.26
N VAL A 121 -11.57 14.09 -1.95
CA VAL A 121 -12.66 14.17 -0.95
C VAL A 121 -13.11 15.62 -0.71
N THR A 122 -12.19 16.59 -0.71
CA THR A 122 -12.52 17.99 -0.40
C THR A 122 -13.06 18.76 -1.60
N ASN A 123 -12.51 18.55 -2.79
CA ASN A 123 -12.85 19.35 -3.95
C ASN A 123 -13.98 18.76 -4.80
N HIS A 124 -14.36 17.50 -4.59
CA HIS A 124 -15.42 16.72 -5.28
C HIS A 124 -15.45 16.75 -6.84
N LEU A 125 -14.74 17.64 -7.55
CA LEU A 125 -14.87 17.95 -8.97
C LEU A 125 -13.62 18.57 -9.67
N VAL A 126 -12.55 18.96 -8.96
CA VAL A 126 -11.40 19.68 -9.59
C VAL A 126 -10.48 18.76 -10.42
N ASP A 127 -10.44 17.47 -10.13
CA ASP A 127 -9.52 16.53 -10.78
C ASP A 127 -9.90 16.25 -12.25
N ALA A 128 -11.19 16.28 -12.62
CA ALA A 128 -11.61 16.02 -13.99
C ALA A 128 -11.10 17.08 -14.99
N VAL A 129 -11.17 18.36 -14.62
CA VAL A 129 -10.76 19.47 -15.50
C VAL A 129 -9.23 19.56 -15.57
N LEU A 130 -8.54 19.40 -14.43
CA LEU A 130 -7.09 19.41 -14.40
C LEU A 130 -6.52 18.17 -15.12
N ALA A 131 -7.08 16.98 -14.91
CA ALA A 131 -6.69 15.77 -15.63
C ALA A 131 -6.95 15.92 -17.13
N LEU A 132 -8.06 16.54 -17.55
CA LEU A 132 -8.34 16.77 -18.98
C LEU A 132 -7.33 17.75 -19.60
N ILE A 133 -7.00 18.85 -18.92
CA ILE A 133 -6.00 19.83 -19.38
C ILE A 133 -4.60 19.19 -19.45
N LEU A 134 -4.20 18.43 -18.43
CA LEU A 134 -2.90 17.75 -18.39
C LEU A 134 -2.81 16.60 -19.40
N MET A 135 -3.89 15.85 -19.60
CA MET A 135 -3.95 14.75 -20.57
C MET A 135 -3.84 15.28 -22.00
N VAL A 136 -4.58 16.35 -22.34
CA VAL A 136 -4.50 16.99 -23.65
C VAL A 136 -3.14 17.65 -23.86
N GLY A 137 -2.65 18.41 -22.88
CA GLY A 137 -1.36 19.11 -22.96
C GLY A 137 -0.16 18.16 -23.05
N GLY A 138 -0.16 17.08 -22.27
CA GLY A 138 0.92 16.08 -22.25
C GLY A 138 0.97 15.22 -23.53
N VAL A 139 -0.18 14.79 -24.04
CA VAL A 139 -0.26 13.96 -25.26
C VAL A 139 0.16 14.77 -26.49
N ILE A 140 -0.29 16.02 -26.62
CA ILE A 140 0.08 16.88 -27.75
C ILE A 140 1.54 17.33 -27.64
N GLY A 141 1.99 17.72 -26.44
CA GLY A 141 3.36 18.18 -26.19
C GLY A 141 4.40 17.11 -26.46
N ALA A 142 4.16 15.86 -26.04
CA ALA A 142 5.09 14.75 -26.27
C ALA A 142 5.18 14.35 -27.75
N GLN A 143 4.04 14.28 -28.45
CA GLN A 143 4.01 13.94 -29.88
C GLN A 143 4.69 15.00 -30.75
N PHE A 144 4.45 16.27 -30.44
CA PHE A 144 5.08 17.38 -31.17
C PHE A 144 6.56 17.51 -30.81
N GLY A 145 6.92 17.36 -29.53
CA GLY A 145 8.29 17.48 -29.03
C GLY A 145 9.25 16.46 -29.63
N VAL A 146 8.87 15.18 -29.70
CA VAL A 146 9.71 14.13 -30.30
C VAL A 146 9.87 14.34 -31.81
N ARG A 147 8.79 14.74 -32.50
CA ARG A 147 8.78 14.88 -33.95
C ARG A 147 9.48 16.16 -34.45
N ALA A 148 9.35 17.26 -33.70
CA ALA A 148 10.10 18.48 -33.93
C ALA A 148 11.57 18.33 -33.56
N GLY A 149 11.88 17.66 -32.44
CA GLY A 149 13.25 17.45 -31.96
C GLY A 149 14.15 16.68 -32.93
N GLN A 150 13.57 15.79 -33.76
CA GLN A 150 14.32 15.04 -34.78
C GLN A 150 14.62 15.83 -36.06
N ARG A 151 13.91 16.95 -36.31
CA ARG A 151 14.07 17.76 -37.54
C ARG A 151 14.91 19.02 -37.36
N VAL A 152 15.24 19.38 -36.12
CA VAL A 152 15.93 20.61 -35.77
C VAL A 152 17.41 20.31 -35.53
N SER A 153 18.29 21.02 -36.22
CA SER A 153 19.74 20.86 -36.04
C SER A 153 20.16 21.39 -34.66
N GLY A 154 21.21 20.79 -34.06
CA GLY A 154 21.66 21.15 -32.70
C GLY A 154 22.01 22.63 -32.52
N GLU A 155 22.34 23.33 -33.60
CA GLU A 155 22.58 24.77 -33.61
C GLU A 155 21.30 25.59 -33.47
N GLN A 156 20.21 25.17 -34.12
CA GLN A 156 18.89 25.80 -33.98
C GLN A 156 18.31 25.61 -32.56
N LEU A 157 18.57 24.47 -31.91
CA LEU A 157 18.19 24.26 -30.51
C LEU A 157 18.90 25.24 -29.56
N ARG A 158 20.19 25.49 -29.79
CA ARG A 158 20.96 26.49 -29.00
C ARG A 158 20.44 27.91 -29.25
N LEU A 159 20.09 28.24 -30.48
CA LEU A 159 19.47 29.52 -30.84
C LEU A 159 18.11 29.71 -30.16
N LEU A 160 17.24 28.69 -30.18
CA LEU A 160 15.94 28.72 -29.52
C LEU A 160 16.06 28.83 -28.00
N LEU A 161 17.00 28.11 -27.39
CA LEU A 161 17.31 28.24 -25.97
C LEU A 161 17.78 29.66 -25.64
N GLY A 162 18.65 30.23 -26.47
CA GLY A 162 19.11 31.62 -26.33
C GLY A 162 17.97 32.62 -26.43
N LEU A 163 17.05 32.43 -27.38
CA LEU A 163 15.87 33.29 -27.57
C LEU A 163 14.88 33.17 -26.41
N LEU A 164 14.68 31.96 -25.88
CA LEU A 164 13.87 31.73 -24.68
C LEU A 164 14.45 32.47 -23.47
N ILE A 165 15.76 32.33 -23.23
CA ILE A 165 16.45 33.03 -22.13
C ILE A 165 16.37 34.54 -22.32
N LEU A 166 16.55 35.04 -23.55
CA LEU A 166 16.42 36.46 -23.89
C LEU A 166 15.00 36.97 -23.63
N PHE A 167 13.98 36.22 -24.03
CA PHE A 167 12.58 36.57 -23.81
C PHE A 167 12.23 36.61 -22.33
N VAL A 168 12.68 35.62 -21.55
CA VAL A 168 12.49 35.60 -20.09
C VAL A 168 13.22 36.76 -19.44
N GLY A 169 14.46 37.05 -19.85
CA GLY A 169 15.23 38.20 -19.37
C GLY A 169 14.55 39.53 -19.68
N LEU A 170 13.98 39.68 -20.88
CA LEU A 170 13.24 40.86 -21.28
C LEU A 170 11.95 41.02 -20.46
N ARG A 171 11.19 39.93 -20.28
CA ARG A 171 10.02 39.92 -19.40
C ARG A 171 10.39 40.36 -17.99
N PHE A 172 11.46 39.82 -17.44
CA PHE A 172 11.94 40.16 -16.10
C PHE A 172 12.39 41.63 -16.02
N ALA A 173 13.06 42.15 -17.06
CA ALA A 173 13.44 43.56 -17.16
C ALA A 173 12.23 44.50 -17.28
N VAL A 174 11.20 44.09 -18.00
CA VAL A 174 9.92 44.81 -18.11
C VAL A 174 9.16 44.78 -16.78
N GLU A 175 9.10 43.63 -16.11
CA GLU A 175 8.54 43.51 -14.76
C GLU A 175 9.32 44.33 -13.72
N LEU A 176 10.62 44.55 -13.92
CA LEU A 176 11.44 45.44 -13.09
C LEU A 176 11.25 46.93 -13.40
N THR A 177 10.91 47.28 -14.65
CA THR A 177 10.80 48.68 -15.11
C THR A 177 9.37 49.21 -14.99
N LEU A 178 8.38 48.36 -15.23
CA LEU A 178 6.99 48.69 -14.97
C LEU A 178 6.72 48.60 -13.47
N ARG A 179 6.11 49.66 -12.94
CA ARG A 179 5.80 49.75 -11.51
C ARG A 179 4.95 48.53 -11.11
N PRO A 180 5.36 47.75 -10.09
CA PRO A 180 4.62 46.57 -9.66
C PRO A 180 3.19 46.95 -9.25
N GLY A 181 2.21 46.17 -9.72
CA GLY A 181 0.78 46.40 -9.49
C GLY A 181 0.35 46.19 -8.03
N ASP A 182 1.16 45.50 -7.23
CA ASP A 182 0.92 45.30 -5.80
C ASP A 182 2.03 45.96 -4.99
N LEU A 183 1.73 47.17 -4.49
CA LEU A 183 2.62 47.97 -3.65
C LEU A 183 2.84 47.39 -2.24
N PHE A 184 2.14 46.31 -1.86
CA PHE A 184 2.25 45.68 -0.55
C PHE A 184 2.10 44.16 -0.62
N THR A 185 3.16 43.45 -0.25
CA THR A 185 3.03 42.10 0.31
C THR A 185 2.45 42.26 1.72
N VAL A 186 1.16 42.01 1.90
CA VAL A 186 0.58 41.90 3.24
C VAL A 186 1.15 40.62 3.86
N ARG A 187 2.23 40.78 4.62
CA ARG A 187 2.71 39.77 5.54
C ARG A 187 1.78 39.88 6.75
N THR A 188 0.76 39.04 6.83
CA THR A 188 -0.04 38.89 8.05
C THR A 188 0.88 38.36 9.13
N LEU A 189 1.40 39.28 9.95
CA LEU A 189 1.94 38.99 11.27
C LEU A 189 0.75 38.52 12.11
N GLU A 190 0.53 37.21 12.18
CA GLU A 190 -0.29 36.65 13.25
C GLU A 190 0.45 36.91 14.57
N LEU A 191 -0.03 37.90 15.30
CA LEU A 191 0.36 38.22 16.67
C LEU A 191 -0.92 38.21 17.49
N GLY A 192 -1.17 37.07 18.13
CA GLY A 192 -2.03 36.88 19.30
C GLY A 192 -3.48 37.36 19.20
N GLU A 193 -4.40 36.42 19.06
CA GLU A 193 -5.20 35.87 20.18
C GLU A 193 -5.48 34.38 19.93
#